data_AF-A0A2V8WSQ5-F1
#
_entry.id   AF-A0A2V8WSQ5-F1
#
_cell.length_a   1.000
_cell.length_b   1.000
_cell.length_c   1.000
_cell.angle_alpha   90.00
_cell.angle_beta   90.00
_cell.angle_gamma   90.00
#
_symmetry.space_group_name_H-M   'P 1'
#
loop_
_entity.id
_entity.type
_entity.pdbx_description
1 polymer ?
#
loop_
_entity_poly.entity_id
_entity_poly.type
_entity_poly.pdbx_seq_one_letter_code
_entity_poly.pdbx_strand_id
1 'polypeptide(L)'
;MIDGKVDVTPKEDGQIDPAQLLRAVYDSGVTVAEMDVIARGKIVKDAAGNFALLVSPNQSFAIASNDLLKAVEPLADSPAVVTIRGELYRKPAGKKKAAASAPLKLLILEVQKKE
;
A
#
# COMPACT_ATOMS: atom_id res chain seq x y z
N MET A 1 2.51 -8.45 27.41
CA MET A 1 1.53 -7.72 26.58
C MET A 1 2.07 -6.32 26.47
N ILE A 2 2.56 -5.92 25.29
CA ILE A 2 3.06 -4.55 25.09
C ILE A 2 1.86 -3.77 24.57
N ASP A 3 1.35 -2.84 25.39
CA ASP A 3 0.26 -1.93 25.04
C ASP A 3 0.82 -0.94 24.01
N GLY A 4 0.62 -1.23 22.72
CA GLY A 4 1.20 -0.51 21.58
C GLY A 4 0.56 0.85 21.36
N LYS A 5 0.68 1.77 22.32
CA LYS A 5 0.32 3.17 22.13
C LYS A 5 1.43 3.86 21.34
N VAL A 6 1.12 4.17 20.09
CA VAL A 6 1.95 5.00 19.23
C VAL A 6 1.63 6.45 19.54
N ASP A 7 2.56 7.13 20.20
CA ASP A 7 2.47 8.57 20.40
C ASP A 7 2.93 9.26 19.11
N VAL A 8 1.98 9.77 18.34
CA VAL A 8 2.26 10.58 17.16
C VAL A 8 2.29 12.02 17.63
N THR A 9 3.49 12.53 17.92
CA THR A 9 3.65 13.94 18.28
C THR A 9 3.49 14.80 17.01
N PRO A 10 2.44 15.65 16.91
CA PRO A 10 2.29 16.57 15.79
C PRO A 10 3.46 17.58 15.80
N LYS A 11 3.87 18.05 14.61
CA LYS A 11 4.77 19.21 14.52
C LYS A 11 4.07 20.43 15.14
N GLU A 12 4.84 21.44 15.58
CA GLU A 12 4.35 22.65 16.27
C GLU A 12 3.22 23.43 15.54
N ASP A 13 3.00 23.16 14.24
CA ASP A 13 1.92 23.73 13.41
C ASP A 13 0.64 22.84 13.36
N GLY A 14 0.59 21.74 14.10
CA GLY A 14 -0.55 20.79 14.10
C GLY A 14 -0.64 19.88 12.87
N GLN A 15 0.24 20.04 11.88
CA GLN A 15 0.30 19.18 10.72
C GLN A 15 1.08 17.89 11.01
N ILE A 16 0.42 16.75 10.82
CA ILE A 16 1.05 15.44 10.90
C ILE A 16 1.54 15.05 9.50
N ASP A 17 2.81 14.70 9.40
CA ASP A 17 3.38 14.19 8.16
C ASP A 17 2.83 12.78 7.89
N PRO A 18 2.07 12.56 6.81
CA PRO A 18 1.43 11.28 6.55
C PRO A 18 2.45 10.15 6.29
N ALA A 19 3.67 10.48 5.84
CA ALA A 19 4.73 9.49 5.69
C ALA A 19 5.28 9.05 7.06
N GLN A 20 5.30 9.95 8.05
CA GLN A 20 5.62 9.58 9.43
C GLN A 20 4.52 8.75 10.11
N LEU A 21 3.25 9.00 9.81
CA LEU A 21 2.14 8.15 10.25
C LEU A 21 2.27 6.72 9.68
N LEU A 22 2.50 6.60 8.37
CA LEU A 22 2.73 5.30 7.73
C LEU A 22 3.94 4.57 8.34
N ARG A 23 5.03 5.30 8.58
CA ARG A 23 6.24 4.75 9.19
C ARG A 23 6.01 4.34 10.64
N ALA A 24 5.31 5.14 11.43
CA ALA A 24 5.01 4.84 12.84
C ALA A 24 4.05 3.64 12.99
N VAL A 25 3.07 3.49 12.10
CA VAL A 25 2.22 2.29 12.03
C VAL A 25 3.06 1.06 11.64
N TYR A 26 4.05 1.23 10.76
CA TYR A 26 4.94 0.15 10.34
C TYR A 26 5.92 -0.28 11.45
N ASP A 27 6.50 0.66 12.20
CA ASP A 27 7.51 0.44 13.25
C ASP A 27 6.90 -0.05 14.58
N SER A 28 5.64 0.29 14.85
CA SER A 28 4.97 0.00 16.13
C SER A 28 4.48 -1.43 16.34
N GLY A 29 4.58 -2.31 15.33
CA GLY A 29 4.04 -3.66 15.42
C GLY A 29 2.50 -3.71 15.52
N VAL A 30 1.81 -2.59 15.29
CA VAL A 30 0.36 -2.57 15.11
C VAL A 30 0.05 -3.29 13.80
N THR A 31 -0.50 -4.50 13.93
CA THR A 31 -0.97 -5.29 12.79
C THR A 31 -2.26 -4.66 12.29
N VAL A 32 -2.15 -3.58 11.50
CA VAL A 32 -3.29 -3.09 10.72
C VAL A 32 -3.59 -4.19 9.71
N ALA A 33 -4.71 -4.88 9.91
CA ALA A 33 -5.13 -5.97 9.04
C ALA A 33 -5.40 -5.43 7.63
N GLU A 34 -6.01 -4.24 7.56
CA GLU A 34 -6.52 -3.56 6.37
C GLU A 34 -6.46 -2.02 6.57
N MET A 35 -6.01 -1.27 5.56
CA MET A 35 -5.94 0.19 5.55
C MET A 35 -6.42 0.72 4.19
N ASP A 36 -7.48 1.53 4.18
CA ASP A 36 -7.87 2.31 2.99
C ASP A 36 -6.77 3.31 2.62
N VAL A 37 -6.38 3.32 1.35
CA VAL A 37 -5.39 4.23 0.79
C VAL A 37 -5.84 4.82 -0.53
N ILE A 38 -5.38 6.03 -0.81
CA ILE A 38 -5.39 6.62 -2.15
C ILE A 38 -3.93 6.87 -2.52
N ALA A 39 -3.45 6.19 -3.55
CA ALA A 39 -2.06 6.25 -4.00
C ALA A 39 -1.98 6.62 -5.47
N ARG A 40 -1.05 7.51 -5.82
CA ARG A 40 -0.78 7.91 -7.20
C ARG A 40 0.59 7.38 -7.61
N GLY A 41 0.65 6.65 -8.72
CA GLY A 41 1.90 6.01 -9.13
C GLY A 41 1.84 5.38 -10.51
N LYS A 42 2.94 4.74 -10.90
CA LYS A 42 3.03 3.96 -12.14
C LYS A 42 2.76 2.50 -11.84
N ILE A 43 2.15 1.81 -12.78
CA ILE A 43 2.04 0.36 -12.73
C ILE A 43 3.34 -0.20 -13.28
N VAL A 44 3.91 -1.18 -12.59
CA VAL A 44 5.13 -1.87 -13.02
C VAL A 44 4.97 -3.37 -12.78
N LYS A 45 5.78 -4.18 -13.47
CA LYS A 45 5.95 -5.61 -13.16
C LYS A 45 7.24 -5.82 -12.38
N ASP A 46 7.19 -6.63 -11.35
CA ASP A 46 8.40 -7.10 -10.65
C ASP A 46 9.13 -8.18 -11.48
N ALA A 47 10.31 -8.62 -11.00
CA ALA A 47 11.10 -9.65 -11.67
C ALA A 47 10.40 -11.01 -11.78
N ALA A 48 9.36 -11.26 -10.98
CA ALA A 48 8.52 -12.46 -11.03
C ALA A 48 7.26 -12.26 -11.89
N GLY A 49 7.10 -11.08 -12.52
CA GLY A 49 5.95 -10.74 -13.37
C GLY A 49 4.72 -10.28 -12.60
N ASN A 50 4.79 -10.05 -11.28
CA ASN A 50 3.65 -9.56 -10.52
C ASN A 50 3.51 -8.05 -10.68
N PHE A 51 2.27 -7.56 -10.71
CA PHE A 51 1.99 -6.13 -10.79
C PHE A 51 2.24 -5.44 -9.45
N ALA A 52 2.80 -4.23 -9.51
CA ALA A 52 2.99 -3.36 -8.38
C ALA A 52 2.68 -1.90 -8.76
N LEU A 53 2.21 -1.13 -7.78
CA LEU A 53 2.08 0.32 -7.90
C LEU A 53 3.36 0.97 -7.37
N LEU A 54 4.18 1.54 -8.25
CA LEU A 54 5.36 2.32 -7.91
C LEU A 54 4.95 3.76 -7.62
N VAL A 55 4.98 4.14 -6.35
CA VAL A 55 4.57 5.47 -5.86
C VAL A 55 5.76 6.41 -5.79
N SER A 56 6.93 5.88 -5.43
CA SER A 56 8.22 6.59 -5.45
C SER A 56 9.36 5.58 -5.70
N PRO A 57 10.60 6.01 -6.01
CA PRO A 57 11.69 5.09 -6.38
C PRO A 57 11.97 3.96 -5.40
N ASN A 58 11.70 4.18 -4.10
CA ASN A 58 11.93 3.20 -3.03
C ASN A 58 10.62 2.71 -2.38
N GLN A 59 9.46 3.04 -2.97
CA GLN A 59 8.17 2.72 -2.41
C GLN A 59 7.24 2.17 -3.49
N SER A 60 6.98 0.88 -3.39
CA SER A 60 6.01 0.18 -4.23
C SER A 60 5.09 -0.69 -3.39
N PHE A 61 3.89 -0.92 -3.90
CA PHE A 61 2.91 -1.80 -3.29
C PHE A 61 2.57 -2.93 -4.25
N ALA A 62 2.79 -4.18 -3.83
CA ALA A 62 2.43 -5.34 -4.63
C ALA A 62 0.90 -5.40 -4.77
N ILE A 63 0.40 -5.47 -6.00
CA ILE A 63 -1.03 -5.48 -6.27
C ILE A 63 -1.55 -6.91 -6.15
N ALA A 64 -2.62 -7.09 -5.39
CA ALA A 64 -3.35 -8.35 -5.33
C ALA A 64 -4.23 -8.50 -6.58
N SER A 65 -4.31 -9.72 -7.10
CA SER A 65 -5.21 -10.03 -8.22
C SER A 65 -6.68 -9.84 -7.82
N ASN A 66 -7.40 -9.04 -8.60
CA ASN A 66 -8.85 -8.86 -8.55
C ASN A 66 -9.39 -8.43 -9.93
N ASP A 67 -10.71 -8.26 -10.06
CA ASP A 67 -11.34 -7.89 -11.33
C ASP A 67 -10.86 -6.54 -11.88
N LEU A 68 -10.54 -5.59 -11.01
CA LEU A 68 -10.09 -4.25 -11.39
C LEU A 68 -8.62 -4.20 -11.84
N LEU A 69 -7.82 -5.24 -11.57
CA LEU A 69 -6.45 -5.34 -12.07
C LEU A 69 -6.41 -5.18 -13.59
N LYS A 70 -7.34 -5.82 -14.32
CA LYS A 70 -7.43 -5.76 -15.79
C LYS A 70 -7.52 -4.34 -16.35
N ALA A 71 -8.03 -3.39 -15.57
CA ALA A 71 -8.12 -1.99 -15.98
C ALA A 71 -6.76 -1.27 -15.98
N VAL A 72 -5.76 -1.82 -15.28
CA VAL A 72 -4.42 -1.25 -15.10
C VAL A 72 -3.30 -2.13 -15.66
N GLU A 73 -3.53 -3.41 -15.96
CA GLU A 73 -2.54 -4.30 -16.61
C GLU A 73 -1.91 -3.69 -17.88
N PRO A 74 -2.67 -3.05 -18.79
CA PRO A 74 -2.10 -2.45 -20.00
C PRO A 74 -1.14 -1.28 -19.71
N LEU A 75 -1.15 -0.75 -18.49
CA LEU A 75 -0.35 0.40 -18.09
C LEU A 75 1.01 -0.01 -17.50
N ALA A 76 1.25 -1.30 -17.26
CA ALA A 76 2.48 -1.78 -16.63
C ALA A 76 3.76 -1.50 -17.42
N ASP A 77 3.61 -1.33 -18.73
CA ASP A 77 4.70 -1.05 -19.66
C ASP A 77 4.58 0.40 -20.22
N SER A 78 3.71 1.22 -19.63
CA SER A 78 3.41 2.60 -20.03
C SER A 78 4.02 3.62 -19.06
N PRO A 79 4.43 4.82 -19.53
CA PRO A 79 4.81 5.91 -18.64
C PRO A 79 3.62 6.52 -17.87
N ALA A 80 2.39 6.07 -18.12
CA ALA A 80 1.17 6.57 -17.51
C ALA A 80 1.18 6.50 -15.98
N VAL A 81 0.67 7.54 -15.35
CA VAL A 81 0.48 7.62 -13.91
C VAL A 81 -1.01 7.52 -13.60
N VAL A 82 -1.37 6.61 -12.71
CA VAL A 82 -2.76 6.41 -12.25
C VAL A 82 -2.91 6.77 -10.79
N THR A 83 -4.13 7.17 -10.42
CA THR A 83 -4.53 7.27 -9.03
C THR A 83 -5.41 6.06 -8.71
N ILE A 84 -5.05 5.31 -7.68
CA ILE A 84 -5.78 4.14 -7.22
C ILE A 84 -6.29 4.41 -5.81
N ARG A 85 -7.59 4.21 -5.60
CA ARG A 85 -8.11 3.96 -4.26
C ARG A 85 -8.06 2.45 -4.03
N GLY A 86 -7.49 2.03 -2.92
CA GLY A 86 -7.32 0.64 -2.62
C GLY A 86 -7.25 0.36 -1.14
N GLU A 87 -7.17 -0.91 -0.80
CA GLU A 87 -6.98 -1.39 0.56
C GLU A 87 -5.61 -2.06 0.66
N LEU A 88 -4.78 -1.60 1.59
CA LEU A 88 -3.54 -2.26 1.95
C LEU A 88 -3.80 -3.25 3.06
N TYR A 89 -3.55 -4.52 2.80
CA TYR A 89 -3.83 -5.58 3.76
C TYR A 89 -2.70 -6.60 3.84
N ARG A 90 -2.57 -7.24 5.00
CA ARG A 90 -1.67 -8.39 5.19
C ARG A 90 -2.48 -9.67 5.04
N LYS A 91 -2.51 -10.26 3.84
CA LYS A 91 -3.14 -11.58 3.68
C LYS A 91 -2.33 -12.62 4.48
N PRO A 92 -2.94 -13.35 5.44
CA PRO A 92 -2.25 -14.46 6.07
C PRO A 92 -2.07 -15.59 5.05
N ALA A 93 -0.87 -16.18 4.98
CA ALA A 93 -0.67 -17.44 4.29
C ALA A 93 -1.29 -18.57 5.13
N GLY A 94 -2.62 -18.76 5.04
CA GLY A 94 -3.37 -19.81 5.73
C GLY A 94 -3.78 -19.49 7.18
N LYS A 95 -4.25 -20.51 7.93
CA LYS A 95 -4.79 -20.42 9.31
C LYS A 95 -3.79 -19.91 10.39
N LYS A 96 -2.59 -19.49 10.01
CA LYS A 96 -1.58 -18.95 10.93
C LYS A 96 -1.48 -17.44 10.75
N LYS A 97 -1.39 -16.71 11.86
CA LYS A 97 -1.16 -15.25 11.89
C LYS A 97 -0.02 -14.91 10.91
N ALA A 98 -0.27 -13.95 10.03
CA ALA A 98 0.76 -13.41 9.15
C ALA A 98 1.95 -12.94 10.00
N ALA A 99 3.17 -13.30 9.60
CA ALA A 99 4.37 -12.79 10.25
C ALA A 99 4.37 -11.25 10.15
N ALA A 100 4.85 -10.56 11.20
CA ALA A 100 4.93 -9.10 11.21
C ALA A 100 5.79 -8.52 10.06
N SER A 101 6.60 -9.36 9.40
CA SER A 101 7.44 -9.02 8.26
C SER A 101 6.80 -9.32 6.88
N ALA A 102 5.57 -9.84 6.84
CA ALA A 102 4.92 -10.14 5.55
C ALA A 102 4.61 -8.83 4.81
N PRO A 103 4.96 -8.71 3.51
CA PRO A 103 4.70 -7.50 2.73
C PRO A 103 3.19 -7.26 2.58
N LEU A 104 2.79 -6.00 2.67
CA LEU A 104 1.41 -5.57 2.41
C LEU A 104 1.07 -5.78 0.94
N LYS A 105 -0.18 -6.17 0.67
CA LYS A 105 -0.74 -6.21 -0.68
C LYS A 105 -1.79 -5.13 -0.85
N LEU A 106 -1.84 -4.55 -2.03
CA LEU A 106 -2.84 -3.55 -2.45
C LEU A 106 -3.97 -4.23 -3.20
N LEU A 107 -5.18 -4.25 -2.63
CA LEU A 107 -6.40 -4.55 -3.37
C LEU A 107 -6.90 -3.27 -4.03
N ILE A 108 -7.10 -3.27 -5.34
CA ILE A 108 -7.63 -2.12 -6.06
C ILE A 108 -9.14 -2.05 -5.80
N LEU A 109 -9.63 -0.92 -5.29
CA LEU A 109 -11.06 -0.66 -5.10
C LEU A 109 -11.62 0.28 -6.17
N GLU A 110 -10.79 1.22 -6.66
CA GLU A 110 -11.15 2.14 -7.73
C GLU A 110 -9.89 2.58 -8.49
N VAL A 111 -10.03 2.78 -9.79
CA VAL A 111 -8.97 3.32 -10.66
C VAL A 111 -9.44 4.65 -11.23
N GLN A 112 -8.84 5.74 -10.77
CA GLN A 112 -9.06 7.06 -11.34
C GLN A 112 -8.04 7.27 -12.46
N LYS A 113 -8.50 7.09 -13.71
CA LYS A 113 -7.74 7.46 -14.90
C LYS A 113 -7.91 8.96 -15.10
N LYS A 114 -6.83 9.74 -14.99
CA LYS A 114 -6.83 11.09 -15.54
C LYS A 114 -6.54 10.98 -17.02
N GLU A 115 -7.49 11.45 -17.83
CA GLU A 115 -7.29 11.80 -19.24
C GLU A 115 -6.13 12.78 -19.42
#